data_AF-A0A7J3B715-F1
#
_entry.id   AF-A0A7J3B715-F1
#
_cell.length_a   1.000
_cell.length_b   1.000
_cell.length_c   1.000
_cell.angle_alpha   90.00
_cell.angle_beta   90.00
_cell.angle_gamma   90.00
#
_symmetry.space_group_name_H-M   'P 1'
#
loop_
_entity.id
_entity.type
_entity.pdbx_description
1 polymer ?
#
loop_
_entity_poly.entity_id
_entity_poly.type
_entity_poly.pdbx_seq_one_letter_code
_entity_poly.pdbx_strand_id
1 'polypeptide(L)' 'MASRLKFCDTTDDYSSSKYVIFGVPFDATVSFRSGEKLAPNEIR' A
#
# COMPACT_ATOMS: atom_id res chain seq x y z
N MET A 1 5.37 11.28 -6.08
CA MET A 1 6.62 10.57 -5.75
C MET A 1 6.25 9.26 -5.05
N ALA A 2 6.89 8.14 -5.39
CA ALA A 2 6.62 6.86 -4.73
C ALA A 2 7.21 6.86 -3.31
N SER A 3 6.43 6.41 -2.33
CA SER A 3 6.89 6.25 -0.94
C SER A 3 7.89 5.10 -0.83
N ARG A 4 8.93 5.28 0.00
CA ARG A 4 9.92 4.24 0.33
C ARG A 4 9.57 3.48 1.61
N LEU A 5 8.49 3.86 2.30
CA LEU A 5 8.03 3.15 3.49
C LEU A 5 7.57 1.74 3.12
N LYS A 6 7.87 0.79 4.01
CA LYS A 6 7.43 -0.61 3.93
C LYS A 6 6.76 -0.96 5.26
N PHE A 7 5.94 -1.99 5.27
CA PHE A 7 5.43 -2.56 6.50
C PHE A 7 6.60 -3.09 7.35
N CYS A 8 6.48 -2.96 8.67
CA CYS A 8 7.39 -3.63 9.60
C CYS A 8 7.45 -5.13 9.29
N ASP A 9 8.62 -5.74 9.53
CA ASP A 9 8.86 -7.18 9.38
C ASP A 9 8.70 -7.75 7.96
N THR A 10 8.68 -6.90 6.93
CA THR A 10 8.75 -7.33 5.52
C THR A 10 10.19 -7.63 5.10
N THR A 11 10.75 -8.73 5.60
CA THR A 11 12.13 -9.16 5.33
C THR A 11 12.26 -10.15 4.18
N ASP A 12 11.19 -10.88 3.86
CA ASP A 12 11.20 -11.93 2.86
C ASP A 12 11.03 -11.36 1.44
N ASP A 13 11.69 -11.99 0.47
CA ASP A 13 11.49 -11.71 -0.96
C ASP A 13 10.17 -12.31 -1.46
N TYR A 14 9.67 -11.81 -2.59
CA TYR A 14 8.39 -12.20 -3.18
C TYR A 14 8.25 -13.73 -3.37
N SER A 15 9.32 -14.40 -3.82
CA SER A 15 9.29 -15.85 -4.09
C SER A 15 9.31 -16.73 -2.85
N SER A 16 9.85 -16.23 -1.72
CA SER A 16 9.93 -16.96 -0.46
C SER A 16 8.81 -16.59 0.52
N SER A 17 8.08 -15.51 0.24
CA SER A 17 7.04 -14.98 1.10
C SER A 17 5.83 -15.91 1.19
N LYS A 18 5.36 -16.16 2.42
CA LYS A 18 4.07 -16.83 2.66
C LYS A 18 2.88 -15.89 2.45
N TYR A 19 3.11 -14.59 2.68
CA TYR A 19 2.11 -13.53 2.54
C TYR A 19 2.70 -12.40 1.72
N VAL A 20 1.95 -11.94 0.71
CA VAL A 20 2.33 -10.81 -0.13
C VAL A 20 1.36 -9.68 0.10
N ILE A 21 1.87 -8.57 0.63
CA ILE A 21 1.10 -7.34 0.84
C ILE A 21 1.40 -6.37 -0.29
N PHE A 22 0.36 -5.87 -0.97
CA PHE A 22 0.47 -4.82 -1.98
C PHE A 22 -0.65 -3.80 -1.81
N GLY A 23 -0.39 -2.56 -2.21
CA GLY A 23 -1.36 -1.47 -2.14
C GLY A 23 -1.62 -0.86 -3.51
N VAL A 24 -2.88 -0.56 -3.81
CA VAL A 24 -3.30 0.08 -5.05
C VAL A 24 -3.81 1.48 -4.73
N PRO A 25 -3.05 2.55 -5.01
CA PRO A 25 -3.45 3.92 -4.68
C PRO A 25 -4.42 4.46 -5.74
N PHE A 26 -5.67 4.02 -5.71
CA PHE A 26 -6.70 4.43 -6.67
C PHE A 26 -7.93 4.98 -5.95
N ASP A 27 -8.34 6.20 -6.32
CA ASP A 27 -9.56 6.83 -5.82
C ASP A 27 -10.31 7.63 -6.89
N ALA A 28 -10.06 7.37 -8.18
CA ALA A 28 -10.51 8.27 -9.26
C ALA A 28 -12.03 8.31 -9.49
N THR A 29 -12.77 7.35 -8.93
CA THR A 29 -14.24 7.29 -9.03
C THR A 29 -14.96 7.72 -7.76
N VAL A 30 -14.22 8.12 -6.72
CA VAL A 30 -14.81 8.51 -5.43
C VAL A 30 -15.34 9.94 -5.51
N SER A 31 -16.60 10.13 -5.13
CA SER A 31 -17.29 11.43 -5.21
C SER A 31 -17.51 12.13 -3.86
N PHE A 32 -17.71 11.39 -2.77
CA PHE A 32 -18.07 11.97 -1.47
C PHE A 32 -16.84 12.35 -0.62
N ARG A 33 -15.87 11.44 -0.45
CA ARG A 33 -14.69 11.65 0.40
C ARG A 33 -13.45 11.01 -0.22
N SER A 34 -12.82 11.70 -1.16
CA SER A 34 -11.55 11.26 -1.75
C SER A 34 -10.41 11.27 -0.71
N GLY A 35 -9.52 10.30 -0.84
CA GLY A 35 -8.31 10.17 0.00
C GLY A 35 -7.77 8.75 0.06
N GLU A 36 -8.52 7.77 -0.42
CA GLU A 36 -8.21 6.35 -0.34
C GLU A 36 -6.91 5.99 -1.06
N LYS A 37 -6.52 6.77 -2.08
CA LYS A 37 -5.20 6.62 -2.72
C LYS A 37 -4.02 6.81 -1.75
N LEU A 38 -4.25 7.50 -0.63
CA LEU A 38 -3.25 7.72 0.43
C LEU A 38 -3.23 6.58 1.45
N ALA A 39 -4.31 5.80 1.55
CA ALA A 39 -4.47 4.75 2.56
C ALA A 39 -3.31 3.74 2.59
N PRO A 40 -2.78 3.23 1.45
CA PRO A 40 -1.64 2.32 1.50
C PRO A 40 -0.40 2.90 2.18
N ASN A 41 -0.25 4.23 2.20
CA ASN A 41 0.86 4.88 2.88
C ASN A 41 0.57 5.18 4.35
N GLU A 42 -0.67 5.51 4.70
CA GLU A 42 -1.10 5.72 6.10
C GLU A 42 -1.10 4.43 6.93
N ILE A 43 -1.28 3.27 6.29
CA ILE A 43 -1.26 1.97 6.97
C ILE A 43 0.18 1.53 7.33
N ARG A 44 1.21 2.05 6.63
CA ARG A 44 2.61 1.68 6.85
C ARG A 44 3.22 2.43 8.01
#